data_AF-A0A372JKG9-F1
#
_entry.id   AF-A0A372JKG9-F1
#
_cell.length_a   1.000
_cell.length_b   1.000
_cell.length_c   1.000
_cell.angle_alpha   90.00
_cell.angle_beta   90.00
_cell.angle_gamma   90.00
#
_symmetry.space_group_name_H-M   'P 1'
#
loop_
_entity.id
_entity.type
_entity.pdbx_description
1 polymer ?
#
loop_
_entity_poly.entity_id
_entity_poly.type
_entity_poly.pdbx_seq_one_letter_code
_entity_poly.pdbx_strand_id
1 'polypeptide(L)'
;MFVEKIKEAPAVAGRALPSNQRRAFLEVLHQVIKETQPGVNSTLVLRAGCQVLFVFDAIDSSRCGEVGCDFDRVSGWAFTWIADGSILGRVQDVHPVAAMLRARTSGRGPR
;
A
#
# COMPACT_ATOMS: atom_id res chain seq x y z
N MET A 1 -43.53 -27.46 -1.94
CA MET A 1 -43.17 -26.07 -1.61
C MET A 1 -41.66 -25.95 -1.76
N PHE A 2 -41.23 -25.11 -2.70
CA PHE A 2 -39.84 -24.76 -2.92
C PHE A 2 -39.44 -23.67 -1.94
N VAL A 3 -38.32 -23.82 -1.25
CA VAL A 3 -37.61 -22.70 -0.63
C VAL A 3 -36.13 -22.84 -0.92
N GLU A 4 -35.58 -21.72 -1.35
CA GLU A 4 -34.46 -21.59 -2.26
C GLU A 4 -33.11 -21.90 -1.64
N LYS A 5 -32.28 -22.52 -2.47
CA LYS A 5 -30.86 -22.76 -2.28
C LYS A 5 -30.13 -21.41 -2.23
N ILE A 6 -29.79 -20.94 -1.02
CA ILE A 6 -28.90 -19.79 -0.87
C ILE A 6 -27.53 -20.22 -1.42
N LYS A 7 -27.21 -19.72 -2.61
CA LYS A 7 -25.85 -19.77 -3.17
C LYS A 7 -24.98 -18.90 -2.29
N GLU A 8 -24.21 -19.52 -1.40
CA GLU A 8 -23.04 -18.88 -0.82
C GLU A 8 -22.14 -18.43 -1.98
N ALA A 9 -21.95 -17.11 -2.07
CA ALA A 9 -20.99 -16.50 -2.97
C ALA A 9 -19.61 -17.11 -2.70
N PRO A 10 -18.80 -17.43 -3.72
CA PRO A 10 -17.47 -17.96 -3.47
C PRO A 10 -16.70 -16.91 -2.66
N ALA A 11 -16.30 -17.31 -1.45
CA ALA A 11 -15.29 -16.62 -0.68
C ALA A 11 -14.15 -16.26 -1.65
N VAL A 12 -13.95 -14.96 -1.89
CA VAL A 12 -12.82 -14.47 -2.68
C VAL A 12 -11.59 -14.85 -1.89
N ALA A 13 -11.06 -16.03 -2.24
CA ALA A 13 -9.88 -16.59 -1.66
C ALA A 13 -8.81 -15.53 -1.74
N GLY A 14 -8.38 -15.05 -0.57
CA GLY A 14 -7.15 -14.30 -0.36
C GLY A 14 -5.99 -15.17 -0.83
N ARG A 15 -5.82 -15.24 -2.15
CA ARG A 15 -4.73 -15.96 -2.79
C ARG A 15 -3.49 -15.20 -2.36
N ALA A 16 -2.78 -15.77 -1.39
CA ALA A 16 -1.49 -15.27 -0.94
C ALA A 16 -0.66 -15.01 -2.19
N LEU A 17 -0.50 -13.72 -2.52
CA LEU A 17 0.37 -13.30 -3.59
C LEU A 17 1.78 -13.78 -3.23
N PRO A 18 2.60 -14.17 -4.21
CA PRO A 18 3.97 -14.62 -3.94
C PRO A 18 4.67 -13.60 -3.03
N SER A 19 4.88 -13.97 -1.77
CA SER A 19 5.12 -13.01 -0.68
C SER A 19 6.46 -12.29 -0.81
N ASN A 20 7.38 -12.89 -1.57
CA ASN A 20 8.68 -12.32 -1.88
C ASN A 20 8.58 -11.11 -2.83
N GLN A 21 7.65 -11.11 -3.80
CA GLN A 21 7.51 -9.98 -4.73
C GLN A 21 6.96 -8.74 -4.03
N ARG A 22 5.91 -8.89 -3.22
CA ARG A 22 5.35 -7.79 -2.41
C ARG A 22 6.44 -7.12 -1.57
N ARG A 23 7.22 -7.93 -0.84
CA ARG A 23 8.34 -7.44 -0.02
C ARG A 23 9.35 -6.66 -0.86
N ALA A 24 9.81 -7.24 -1.97
CA ALA A 24 10.81 -6.62 -2.83
C ALA A 24 10.33 -5.25 -3.35
N PHE A 25 9.07 -5.13 -3.78
CA PHE A 25 8.53 -3.85 -4.25
C PHE A 25 8.44 -2.80 -3.13
N LEU A 26 8.02 -3.20 -1.93
CA LEU A 26 7.99 -2.28 -0.78
C LEU A 26 9.40 -1.88 -0.32
N GLU A 27 10.40 -2.75 -0.44
CA GLU A 27 11.81 -2.45 -0.18
C GLU A 27 12.37 -1.44 -1.18
N VAL A 28 12.07 -1.60 -2.48
CA VAL A 28 12.47 -0.65 -3.51
C VAL A 28 11.82 0.71 -3.25
N LEU A 29 10.52 0.76 -2.93
CA LEU A 29 9.84 2.01 -2.58
C LEU A 29 10.43 2.66 -1.32
N HIS A 30 10.70 1.87 -0.28
CA HIS A 30 11.35 2.33 0.95
C HIS A 30 12.70 3.00 0.65
N GLN A 31 13.53 2.38 -0.19
CA GLN A 31 14.82 2.92 -0.57
C GLN A 31 14.69 4.22 -1.35
N VAL A 32 13.78 4.28 -2.33
CA VAL A 32 13.54 5.50 -3.14
C VAL A 32 13.04 6.65 -2.26
N ILE A 33 12.16 6.40 -1.28
CA ILE A 33 11.72 7.43 -0.33
C ILE A 33 12.92 8.00 0.43
N LYS A 34 13.78 7.13 0.98
CA LYS A 34 14.97 7.55 1.73
C LYS A 34 15.93 8.40 0.89
N GLU A 35 16.07 8.07 -0.39
CA GLU A 35 17.01 8.76 -1.29
C GLU A 35 16.46 10.07 -1.86
N THR A 36 15.13 10.16 -2.09
CA THR A 36 14.57 11.22 -2.93
C THR A 36 13.55 12.11 -2.24
N GLN A 37 13.01 11.72 -1.08
CA GLN A 37 11.91 12.43 -0.42
C GLN A 37 12.32 12.97 0.96
N PRO A 38 13.07 14.08 1.02
CA PRO A 38 13.37 14.72 2.30
C PRO A 38 12.06 15.16 2.98
N GLY A 39 11.96 14.85 4.28
CA GLY A 39 10.77 15.12 5.09
C GLY A 39 9.79 13.95 5.22
N VAL A 40 10.01 12.83 4.52
CA VAL A 40 9.23 11.60 4.70
C VAL A 40 10.15 10.49 5.20
N ASN A 41 9.82 9.94 6.37
CA ASN A 41 10.44 8.74 6.87
C ASN A 41 9.56 7.53 6.52
N SER A 42 10.20 6.37 6.38
CA SER A 42 9.48 5.13 6.12
C SER A 42 10.14 3.94 6.80
N THR A 43 9.37 2.89 7.05
CA THR A 43 9.86 1.62 7.61
C THR A 43 8.94 0.47 7.23
N LEU A 44 9.53 -0.70 6.97
CA LEU A 44 8.78 -1.93 6.69
C LEU A 44 8.28 -2.53 8.00
N VAL A 45 6.98 -2.78 8.09
CA VAL A 45 6.36 -3.37 9.28
C VAL A 45 5.45 -4.53 8.88
N LEU A 46 5.26 -5.47 9.82
CA LEU A 46 4.31 -6.57 9.67
C LEU A 46 2.98 -6.18 10.33
N ARG A 47 1.88 -6.25 9.57
CA ARG A 47 0.51 -6.01 10.03
C ARG A 47 -0.36 -7.19 9.65
N ALA A 48 -0.98 -7.85 10.63
CA ALA A 48 -1.84 -9.02 10.40
C ALA A 48 -1.20 -10.09 9.48
N GLY A 49 0.11 -10.32 9.61
CA GLY A 49 0.85 -11.27 8.77
C GLY A 49 1.24 -10.76 7.36
N CYS A 50 0.89 -9.53 7.00
CA CYS A 50 1.25 -8.89 5.73
C CYS A 50 2.30 -7.80 5.93
N GLN A 51 3.31 -7.77 5.06
CA GLN A 51 4.28 -6.67 5.04
C GLN A 51 3.65 -5.43 4.40
N VAL A 52 3.80 -4.30 5.08
CA VAL A 52 3.36 -2.98 4.63
C VAL A 52 4.49 -1.99 4.88
N LEU A 53 4.50 -0.89 4.14
CA LEU A 53 5.43 0.21 4.33
C LEU A 53 4.72 1.30 5.14
N PHE A 54 5.13 1.49 6.38
CA PHE A 54 4.68 2.60 7.20
C PHE A 54 5.43 3.86 6.81
N VAL A 55 4.72 4.93 6.49
CA VAL A 55 5.28 6.22 6.09
C VAL A 55 4.80 7.31 7.05
N PHE A 56 5.66 8.26 7.39
CA PHE A 56 5.32 9.36 8.30
C PHE A 56 6.14 10.61 7.99
N ASP A 57 5.55 11.77 8.24
CA ASP A 57 6.24 13.05 8.16
C ASP A 57 7.35 13.13 9.22
N ALA A 58 8.52 13.64 8.83
CA ALA A 58 9.70 13.68 9.69
C ALA A 58 9.59 14.71 10.82
N ILE A 59 8.73 15.72 10.68
CA ILE A 59 8.51 16.79 11.66
C ILE A 59 7.30 16.46 12.53
N ASP A 60 6.22 15.97 11.92
CA ASP A 60 4.95 15.65 12.60
C ASP A 60 4.54 14.19 12.37
N SER A 61 5.00 13.29 13.24
CA SER A 61 4.74 11.85 13.12
C SER A 61 3.26 11.46 13.23
N SER A 62 2.38 12.39 13.65
CA SER A 62 0.93 12.15 13.62
C SER A 62 0.40 12.09 12.17
N ARG A 63 1.15 12.62 11.21
CA ARG A 63 0.87 12.52 9.79
C ARG A 63 1.54 11.30 9.22
N CYS A 64 0.84 10.18 9.35
CA CYS A 64 1.34 8.88 8.93
C CYS A 64 0.31 8.11 8.11
N GLY A 65 0.77 7.03 7.49
CA GLY A 65 -0.10 6.04 6.91
C GLY A 65 0.65 4.79 6.49
N GLU A 66 -0.09 3.83 5.96
CA GLU A 66 0.44 2.54 5.56
C GLU A 66 0.22 2.34 4.07
N VAL A 67 1.27 1.85 3.42
CA VAL A 67 1.32 1.56 2.00
C VAL A 67 1.40 0.05 1.81
N GLY A 68 0.43 -0.48 1.07
CA GLY A 68 0.40 -1.86 0.62
C GLY A 68 1.02 -2.01 -0.77
N CYS A 69 1.15 -3.26 -1.20
CA CYS A 69 1.45 -3.59 -2.58
C CYS A 69 0.66 -4.85 -2.96
N ASP A 70 -0.25 -4.68 -3.90
CA ASP A 70 -1.24 -5.68 -4.26
C ASP A 70 -1.20 -5.96 -5.76
N PHE A 71 -1.50 -7.20 -6.11
CA PHE A 71 -1.52 -7.66 -7.49
C PHE A 71 -2.96 -7.81 -7.95
N ASP A 72 -3.27 -7.07 -9.01
CA ASP A 72 -4.47 -7.25 -9.80
C ASP A 72 -4.13 -8.04 -11.08
N ARG A 73 -5.04 -8.92 -11.52
CA ARG A 73 -4.80 -9.76 -12.70
C ARG A 73 -4.78 -8.98 -14.01
N VAL A 74 -5.48 -7.84 -14.06
CA VAL A 74 -5.58 -7.00 -15.27
C VAL A 74 -4.46 -5.97 -15.29
N SER A 75 -4.17 -5.37 -14.13
CA SER A 75 -3.31 -4.20 -14.00
C SER A 75 -1.90 -4.51 -13.50
N GLY A 76 -1.68 -5.73 -13.00
CA GLY A 76 -0.43 -6.16 -12.40
C GLY A 76 -0.26 -5.67 -10.96
N TRP A 77 1.00 -5.54 -10.54
CA TRP A 77 1.37 -5.05 -9.21
C TRP A 77 1.24 -3.53 -9.11
N ALA A 78 0.60 -3.07 -8.05
CA ALA A 78 0.44 -1.65 -7.73
C ALA A 78 0.64 -1.39 -6.23
N PHE A 79 1.12 -0.19 -5.92
CA PHE A 79 1.13 0.33 -4.56
C PHE A 79 -0.24 0.87 -4.19
N THR A 80 -0.67 0.64 -2.96
CA THR A 80 -2.01 0.99 -2.47
C THR A 80 -1.89 1.76 -1.16
N TRP A 81 -2.76 2.74 -0.95
CA TRP A 81 -2.91 3.39 0.36
C TRP A 81 -3.90 2.59 1.19
N ILE A 82 -3.47 2.04 2.32
CA ILE A 82 -4.28 1.04 3.04
C ILE A 82 -5.55 1.65 3.64
N ALA A 83 -5.50 2.91 4.09
CA ALA A 83 -6.62 3.53 4.79
C ALA A 83 -7.89 3.65 3.94
N ASP A 84 -7.76 3.83 2.61
CA ASP A 84 -8.89 4.01 1.70
C ASP A 84 -8.84 3.08 0.46
N GLY A 85 -7.83 2.23 0.36
CA GLY A 85 -7.64 1.29 -0.75
C GLY A 85 -7.27 1.96 -2.08
N SER A 86 -7.00 3.27 -2.11
CA SER A 86 -6.67 3.97 -3.35
C SER A 86 -5.34 3.50 -3.94
N ILE A 87 -5.30 3.38 -5.27
CA ILE A 87 -4.08 3.03 -5.99
C ILE A 87 -3.17 4.26 -6.04
N LEU A 88 -1.95 4.08 -5.55
CA LEU A 88 -0.91 5.10 -5.61
C LEU A 88 -0.17 5.07 -6.96
N GLY A 89 -0.05 3.90 -7.58
CA GLY A 89 0.61 3.76 -8.87
C GLY A 89 1.15 2.36 -9.05
N ARG A 90 1.62 2.06 -10.27
CA ARG A 90 2.21 0.75 -10.54
C ARG A 90 3.61 0.65 -9.96
N VAL A 91 4.08 -0.58 -9.74
CA VAL A 91 5.43 -0.82 -9.19
C VAL A 91 6.57 -0.34 -10.10
N GLN A 92 6.31 -0.13 -11.40
CA GLN A 92 7.28 0.47 -12.32
C GLN A 92 7.42 2.00 -12.11
N ASP A 93 6.42 2.65 -11.53
CA ASP A 93 6.34 4.11 -11.36
C ASP A 93 6.78 4.56 -9.96
N VAL A 94 7.83 3.92 -9.41
CA VAL A 94 8.21 4.08 -8.00
C VAL A 94 8.56 5.52 -7.61
N HIS A 95 9.20 6.28 -8.50
CA HIS A 95 9.58 7.67 -8.24
C HIS A 95 8.36 8.61 -8.18
N PRO A 96 7.44 8.59 -9.17
CA PRO A 96 6.15 9.27 -9.05
C PRO A 96 5.38 8.90 -7.77
N VAL A 97 5.36 7.60 -7.41
CA VAL A 97 4.67 7.13 -6.19
C VAL A 97 5.30 7.72 -4.93
N ALA A 98 6.63 7.75 -4.83
CA ALA A 98 7.34 8.35 -3.71
C ALA A 98 7.03 9.85 -3.56
N ALA A 99 6.97 10.59 -4.66
CA ALA A 99 6.59 12.00 -4.66
C ALA A 99 5.14 12.22 -4.18
N MET A 100 4.22 11.35 -4.60
CA MET A 100 2.84 11.40 -4.11
C MET A 100 2.74 11.07 -2.62
N LEU A 101 3.53 10.13 -2.11
CA LEU A 101 3.55 9.81 -0.68
C LEU A 101 3.95 11.03 0.14
N ARG A 102 4.95 11.80 -0.30
CA ARG A 102 5.31 13.08 0.31
C ARG A 102 4.14 14.06 0.34
N ALA A 103 3.42 14.23 -0.77
CA ALA A 103 2.26 15.11 -0.79
C ALA A 103 1.16 14.63 0.18
N ARG A 104 0.95 13.32 0.29
CA ARG A 104 -0.09 12.70 1.11
C ARG A 104 0.25 12.70 2.60
N THR A 105 1.51 12.58 2.98
CA THR A 105 1.97 12.67 4.39
C THR A 105 2.19 14.11 4.84
N SER A 106 2.62 15.02 3.96
CA SER A 106 2.78 16.44 4.31
C SER A 106 1.48 17.25 4.21
N GLY A 107 0.42 16.66 3.65
CA GLY A 107 -0.88 17.30 3.44
C GLY A 107 -1.70 17.49 4.71
N ARG A 108 -2.15 18.73 4.94
CA ARG A 108 -3.21 19.11 5.89
C ARG A 108 -4.49 18.33 5.52
N GLY A 109 -4.79 17.22 6.21
CA GLY A 109 -6.10 16.57 6.09
C GLY A 109 -7.21 17.52 6.55
N PRO A 110 -8.41 17.53 5.93
CA PRO A 110 -9.52 18.35 6.40
C PRO A 110 -9.88 17.89 7.82
N ARG A 111 -9.88 18.84 8.74
CA ARG A 111 -10.51 18.68 10.05
C ARG A 111 -12.02 18.83 9.91
#